data_AF-A0A3B0BEV3-F1
#
_entry.id   AF-A0A3B0BEV3-F1
#
_cell.length_a   1.000
_cell.length_b   1.000
_cell.length_c   1.000
_cell.angle_alpha   90.00
_cell.angle_beta   90.00
_cell.angle_gamma   90.00
#
_symmetry.space_group_name_H-M   'P 1'
#
loop_
_entity.id
_entity.type
_entity.pdbx_description
1 polymer ?
#
loop_
_entity_poly.entity_id
_entity_poly.type
_entity_poly.pdbx_seq_one_letter_code
_entity_poly.pdbx_strand_id
1 'polypeptide(L)'
;MLKKFNELSLKDKAYLIGGLILLVIVISFGLLNRQTVTVSLVFTQLSAPLILVIFTCLVIGIIVGSAIGFSYHHGKTQELKSRIAEAETTIHKKDKELLQYKEQVQQLKQEAKQ
;
A
#
# COMPACT_ATOMS: atom_id res chain seq x y z
N MET A 1 -25.10 -15.20 3.16
CA MET A 1 -24.06 -14.56 2.31
C MET A 1 -24.44 -13.15 1.85
N LEU A 2 -25.67 -12.88 1.42
CA LEU A 2 -26.11 -11.53 0.99
C LEU A 2 -26.00 -10.43 2.06
N LYS A 3 -26.15 -10.79 3.35
CA LYS A 3 -26.02 -9.85 4.48
C LYS A 3 -24.64 -9.19 4.53
N LYS A 4 -23.57 -9.96 4.32
CA LYS A 4 -22.19 -9.45 4.25
C LYS A 4 -21.96 -8.54 3.04
N PHE A 5 -22.58 -8.84 1.90
CA PHE A 5 -22.46 -7.98 0.72
C PHE A 5 -23.07 -6.61 0.98
N ASN A 6 -24.19 -6.54 1.71
CA ASN A 6 -24.84 -5.26 1.98
C ASN A 6 -24.06 -4.38 2.97
N GLU A 7 -23.23 -4.97 3.82
CA GLU A 7 -22.35 -4.29 4.78
C GLU A 7 -21.07 -3.72 4.14
N LEU A 8 -20.75 -4.07 2.88
CA LEU A 8 -19.60 -3.51 2.18
C LEU A 8 -19.82 -2.03 1.81
N SER A 9 -18.73 -1.27 1.84
CA SER A 9 -18.67 0.09 1.32
C SER A 9 -19.05 0.13 -0.16
N LEU A 10 -19.59 1.26 -0.63
CA LEU A 10 -19.96 1.47 -2.03
C LEU A 10 -18.78 1.22 -2.98
N LYS A 11 -17.57 1.55 -2.53
CA LYS A 11 -16.32 1.33 -3.28
C LYS A 11 -16.03 -0.16 -3.45
N ASP A 12 -16.11 -0.93 -2.36
CA ASP A 12 -15.83 -2.37 -2.37
C ASP A 12 -16.86 -3.13 -3.21
N LYS A 13 -18.14 -2.72 -3.14
CA LYS A 13 -19.20 -3.23 -4.01
C LYS A 13 -18.90 -2.95 -5.48
N ALA A 14 -18.49 -1.73 -5.81
CA ALA A 14 -18.13 -1.35 -7.17
C ALA A 14 -16.94 -2.17 -7.71
N TYR A 15 -15.92 -2.41 -6.88
CA TYR A 15 -14.80 -3.30 -7.25
C TYR A 15 -15.24 -4.75 -7.48
N LEU A 16 -16.10 -5.30 -6.60
CA LEU A 16 -16.62 -6.66 -6.77
C LEU A 16 -17.46 -6.80 -8.04
N ILE A 17 -18.36 -5.85 -8.29
CA ILE A 17 -19.23 -5.84 -9.47
C ILE A 17 -18.40 -5.64 -10.74
N GLY A 18 -17.45 -4.70 -10.73
CA GLY A 18 -16.54 -4.46 -11.85
C GLY A 18 -15.68 -5.68 -12.16
N GLY A 19 -15.14 -6.34 -11.13
CA GLY A 19 -14.37 -7.59 -11.28
C GLY A 19 -15.20 -8.73 -11.88
N LEU A 20 -16.46 -8.86 -11.45
CA LEU A 20 -17.38 -9.86 -11.99
C LEU A 20 -17.72 -9.60 -13.47
N ILE A 21 -18.00 -8.35 -13.85
CA ILE A 21 -18.27 -7.97 -15.25
C ILE A 21 -17.03 -8.28 -16.11
N LEU A 22 -15.85 -7.88 -15.64
CA LEU A 22 -14.60 -8.11 -16.33
C LEU A 22 -14.31 -9.62 -16.49
N LEU A 23 -14.61 -10.44 -15.48
CA LEU A 23 -14.50 -11.90 -15.56
C LEU A 23 -15.39 -12.47 -16.67
N VAL A 24 -16.66 -12.05 -16.74
CA VAL A 24 -17.58 -12.49 -17.79
C VAL A 24 -17.06 -12.12 -19.16
N ILE A 25 -16.59 -10.88 -19.34
CA ILE A 25 -16.00 -10.40 -20.60
C ILE A 25 -14.82 -11.29 -21.03
N VAL A 26 -13.88 -11.57 -20.12
CA VAL A 26 -12.70 -12.41 -20.42
C VAL A 26 -13.11 -13.83 -20.83
N ILE A 27 -14.07 -14.44 -20.12
CA ILE A 27 -14.58 -15.78 -20.45
C ILE A 27 -15.26 -15.76 -21.82
N SER A 28 -16.12 -14.77 -22.09
CA SER A 28 -16.77 -14.61 -23.39
C SER A 28 -15.75 -14.46 -24.52
N PHE A 29 -14.72 -13.64 -24.34
CA PHE A 29 -13.65 -13.51 -25.33
C PHE A 29 -12.85 -14.80 -25.51
N GLY A 30 -12.57 -15.56 -24.44
CA GLY A 30 -11.91 -16.86 -24.55
C GLY A 30 -12.75 -17.91 -25.28
N LEU A 31 -14.07 -17.87 -25.12
CA LEU A 31 -15.01 -18.77 -25.81
C LEU A 31 -15.26 -18.37 -27.27
N LEU A 32 -15.30 -17.08 -27.58
CA LEU A 32 -15.49 -16.57 -28.94
C LEU A 32 -14.18 -16.64 -29.73
N ASN A 33 -13.05 -16.41 -29.08
CA ASN A 33 -11.71 -16.52 -29.67
C ASN A 33 -11.14 -17.91 -29.41
N ARG A 34 -11.79 -18.96 -29.96
CA ARG A 34 -11.31 -20.35 -29.82
C ARG A 34 -10.05 -20.66 -30.62
N GLN A 35 -9.58 -19.73 -31.45
CA GLN A 35 -8.35 -19.89 -32.20
C GLN A 35 -7.17 -19.88 -31.23
N THR A 36 -6.68 -21.07 -30.93
CA THR A 36 -5.49 -21.26 -30.11
C THR A 36 -4.27 -20.77 -30.87
N VAL A 37 -3.55 -19.83 -30.29
CA VAL A 37 -2.27 -19.35 -30.81
C VAL A 37 -1.18 -19.86 -29.89
N THR A 38 -0.13 -20.44 -30.46
CA THR A 38 1.06 -20.82 -29.69
C THR A 38 1.88 -19.58 -29.41
N VAL A 39 2.02 -19.24 -28.14
CA VAL A 39 2.77 -18.07 -27.68
C VAL A 39 4.03 -18.54 -26.97
N SER A 40 5.17 -18.02 -27.39
CA SER A 40 6.43 -18.19 -26.66
C SER A 40 6.48 -17.19 -25.51
N LEU A 41 6.31 -17.69 -24.28
CA LEU A 41 6.69 -16.95 -23.07
C LEU A 41 8.21 -17.04 -22.88
N VAL A 42 8.76 -16.17 -22.02
CA VAL A 42 10.21 -16.07 -21.77
C VAL A 42 10.85 -17.42 -21.40
N PHE A 43 10.11 -18.31 -20.73
CA PHE A 43 10.62 -19.59 -20.23
C PHE A 43 9.84 -20.82 -20.72
N THR A 44 8.73 -20.65 -21.44
CA THR A 44 7.86 -21.75 -21.84
C THR A 44 7.03 -21.40 -23.07
N GLN A 45 6.47 -22.39 -23.75
CA GLN A 45 5.54 -22.19 -24.85
C GLN A 45 4.16 -22.67 -24.44
N LEU A 46 3.13 -21.87 -24.71
CA LEU A 46 1.76 -22.17 -24.30
C LEU A 46 0.81 -21.93 -25.46
N SER A 47 -0.07 -22.90 -25.71
CA SER A 47 -1.11 -22.83 -26.75
C SER A 47 -2.47 -22.61 -26.10
N ALA A 48 -2.98 -21.38 -26.21
CA ALA A 48 -4.29 -20.98 -25.69
C ALA A 48 -4.84 -19.80 -26.50
N PRO A 49 -6.13 -19.46 -26.36
CA PRO A 49 -6.69 -18.21 -26.87
C PRO A 49 -5.85 -17.00 -26.44
N LEU A 50 -5.47 -16.14 -27.39
CA LEU A 50 -4.53 -15.03 -27.16
C LEU A 50 -4.98 -14.11 -26.01
N ILE A 51 -6.29 -13.86 -25.91
CA ILE A 51 -6.87 -13.04 -24.85
C ILE A 51 -6.67 -13.63 -23.45
N LEU A 52 -6.77 -14.96 -23.30
CA LEU A 52 -6.57 -15.63 -22.02
C LEU A 52 -5.11 -15.57 -21.58
N VAL A 53 -4.18 -15.70 -22.53
CA VAL A 53 -2.74 -15.57 -22.27
C VAL A 53 -2.41 -14.16 -21.78
N ILE A 54 -2.84 -13.12 -22.51
CA ILE A 54 -2.58 -11.72 -22.13
C ILE A 54 -3.20 -11.39 -20.77
N PHE A 55 -4.44 -11.81 -20.54
CA PHE A 55 -5.13 -11.56 -19.28
C PHE A 55 -4.43 -12.23 -18.10
N THR A 56 -4.03 -13.49 -18.25
CA THR A 56 -3.34 -14.25 -17.20
C THR A 56 -1.99 -13.60 -16.87
N CYS A 57 -1.22 -13.21 -17.89
CA CYS A 57 0.04 -12.49 -17.71
C CYS A 57 -0.16 -11.16 -16.97
N LEU A 58 -1.20 -10.40 -17.31
CA LEU A 58 -1.53 -9.14 -16.65
C LEU A 58 -1.88 -9.34 -15.17
N VAL A 59 -2.72 -10.35 -14.86
CA VAL A 59 -3.09 -10.68 -13.47
C VAL A 59 -1.86 -11.09 -12.66
N ILE A 60 -1.01 -11.96 -13.21
CA ILE A 60 0.24 -12.36 -12.55
C ILE A 60 1.14 -11.14 -12.31
N GLY A 61 1.29 -10.27 -13.31
CA GLY A 61 2.07 -9.04 -13.19
C GLY A 61 1.55 -8.11 -12.09
N ILE A 62 0.24 -7.93 -11.97
CA ILE A 62 -0.38 -7.13 -10.90
C ILE A 62 -0.12 -7.76 -9.53
N ILE A 63 -0.27 -9.08 -9.39
CA ILE A 63 -0.05 -9.78 -8.12
C ILE A 63 1.42 -9.63 -7.67
N VAL A 64 2.36 -9.94 -8.55
CA VAL A 64 3.80 -9.86 -8.26
C VAL A 64 4.21 -8.41 -8.00
N GLY A 65 3.78 -7.47 -8.85
CA GLY A 65 4.07 -6.04 -8.68
C GLY A 65 3.51 -5.48 -7.38
N SER A 66 2.28 -5.86 -7.01
CA SER A 66 1.66 -5.43 -5.74
C SER A 66 2.41 -6.01 -4.54
N ALA A 67 2.79 -7.29 -4.57
CA ALA A 67 3.52 -7.92 -3.47
C ALA A 67 4.87 -7.22 -3.20
N ILE A 68 5.58 -6.85 -4.26
CA ILE A 68 6.83 -6.07 -4.16
C ILE A 68 6.55 -4.66 -3.62
N GLY A 69 5.51 -3.98 -4.13
CA GLY A 69 5.12 -2.64 -3.68
C GLY A 69 4.71 -2.57 -2.21
N PHE A 70 3.96 -3.55 -1.71
CA PHE A 70 3.58 -3.65 -0.29
C PHE A 70 4.80 -3.80 0.62
N SER A 71 5.76 -4.64 0.22
CA SER A 71 6.99 -4.87 0.98
C SER A 71 7.82 -3.58 1.11
N TYR A 72 7.92 -2.81 0.03
CA TYR A 72 8.67 -1.55 0.00
C TYR A 72 8.02 -0.46 0.89
N HIS A 73 6.69 -0.34 0.86
CA HIS A 73 5.99 0.66 1.67
C HIS A 73 5.99 0.35 3.17
N HIS A 74 5.97 -0.93 3.55
CA HIS A 74 5.90 -1.30 4.96
C HIS A 74 7.18 -0.90 5.73
N GLY A 75 8.36 -1.17 5.15
CA GLY A 75 9.64 -0.81 5.75
C GLY A 75 9.81 0.70 5.90
N LYS A 76 9.47 1.47 4.87
CA LYS A 76 9.60 2.94 4.88
C LYS A 76 8.67 3.60 5.91
N THR A 77 7.46 3.06 6.08
CA THR A 77 6.51 3.59 7.07
C THR A 77 6.97 3.31 8.50
N GLN A 78 7.59 2.16 8.74
CA GLN A 78 8.15 1.82 10.05
C GLN A 78 9.38 2.68 10.39
N GLU A 79 10.27 2.90 9.43
CA GLU A 79 11.42 3.80 9.60
C GLU A 79 10.97 5.24 9.91
N LEU A 80 9.98 5.76 9.17
CA LEU A 80 9.42 7.08 9.43
C LEU A 80 8.80 7.18 10.84
N LYS A 81 8.09 6.14 11.29
CA LYS A 81 7.55 6.10 12.66
C LYS A 81 8.66 6.10 13.72
N SER A 82 9.76 5.38 13.52
CA SER A 82 10.92 5.39 14.43
C SER A 82 11.54 6.79 14.52
N ARG A 83 11.77 7.43 13.37
CA ARG A 83 12.35 8.77 13.30
C ARG A 83 11.46 9.82 13.98
N ILE A 84 10.14 9.71 13.85
CA ILE A 84 9.19 10.59 14.54
C ILE A 84 9.28 10.39 16.07
N ALA A 85 9.32 9.14 16.54
CA ALA A 85 9.46 8.86 17.98
C ALA A 85 10.80 9.36 18.55
N GLU A 86 11.89 9.21 17.81
CA GLU A 86 13.20 9.77 18.17
C GLU A 86 13.18 11.31 18.20
N ALA A 87 12.50 11.95 17.25
CA ALA A 87 12.34 13.39 17.23
C ALA A 87 11.50 13.89 18.43
N GLU A 88 10.38 13.22 18.74
CA GLU A 88 9.52 13.55 19.88
C GLU A 88 10.26 13.44 21.23
N THR A 89 11.04 12.37 21.43
CA THR A 89 11.85 12.21 22.65
C THR A 89 12.93 13.28 22.76
N THR A 90 13.54 13.67 21.65
CA THR A 90 14.53 14.75 21.60
C THR A 90 13.91 16.11 21.94
N ILE A 91 12.73 16.41 21.38
CA ILE A 91 11.98 17.64 21.68
C ILE A 91 11.63 17.67 23.16
N HIS A 92 11.10 16.59 23.72
CA HIS A 92 10.78 16.51 25.15
C HIS A 92 11.99 16.74 26.06
N LYS A 93 13.17 16.23 25.69
CA LYS A 93 14.40 16.47 26.45
C LYS A 93 14.80 17.95 26.38
N LYS A 94 14.74 18.55 25.18
CA LYS A 94 15.07 19.96 24.97
C LYS A 94 14.12 20.90 25.69
N ASP A 95 12.83 20.59 25.75
CA ASP A 95 11.84 21.36 26.51
C ASP A 95 12.15 21.35 28.02
N LYS A 96 12.55 20.20 28.57
CA LYS A 96 12.99 20.11 29.98
C LYS A 96 14.25 20.93 30.24
N GLU A 97 15.27 20.81 29.38
CA GLU A 97 16.49 21.61 29.46
C GLU A 97 16.18 23.12 29.39
N LEU A 98 15.26 23.53 28.51
CA LEU A 98 14.84 24.92 28.37
C LEU A 98 14.13 25.43 29.63
N LEU A 99 13.29 24.61 30.25
CA LEU A 99 12.59 24.95 31.50
C LEU A 99 13.61 25.20 32.63
N GLN A 100 14.57 24.28 32.78
CA GLN A 100 15.65 24.41 33.78
C GLN A 100 16.51 25.65 33.55
N TYR A 101 16.84 25.95 32.29
CA TYR A 101 17.61 27.15 31.96
C TYR A 101 16.84 28.43 32.27
N LYS A 102 15.52 28.45 31.99
CA LYS A 102 14.67 29.60 32.34
C LYS A 102 14.60 29.83 33.85
N GLU A 103 14.48 28.77 34.64
CA GLU A 103 14.48 28.85 36.10
C GLU A 103 15.80 29.42 36.63
N GLN A 104 16.95 28.92 36.14
CA GLN A 104 18.27 29.44 36.52
C GLN A 104 18.43 30.93 36.18
N VAL A 105 18.03 31.34 34.96
CA VAL A 105 18.10 32.75 34.55
C VAL A 105 17.20 33.64 35.41
N GLN A 106 16.04 33.15 35.85
CA GLN A 106 15.18 33.90 36.76
C GLN A 106 15.80 34.05 38.15
N GLN A 107 16.41 33.01 38.70
CA GLN A 107 17.10 33.06 39.99
C GLN A 107 18.27 34.05 39.97
N LEU A 108 19.15 33.96 38.96
CA LEU A 108 20.27 34.88 38.79
C LEU A 108 19.82 36.35 38.65
N LYS A 109 18.69 36.60 37.97
CA LYS A 109 18.11 37.95 37.87
C LYS A 109 17.55 38.48 39.18
N GLN A 110 17.09 37.60 40.07
CA GLN A 110 16.61 37.99 41.41
C GLN A 110 17.79 38.28 42.33
N GLU A 111 18.85 37.47 42.28
CA GLU A 111 20.10 37.69 43.02
C GLU A 111 20.78 39.00 42.61
N ALA A 112 20.85 39.32 41.32
CA ALA A 112 21.45 40.56 40.83
C ALA A 112 20.64 41.85 41.13
N LYS A 113 19.42 41.71 41.67
CA LYS A 113 18.56 42.83 42.08
C LYS A 113 18.61 43.12 43.60
N GLN A 114 19.24 42.23 44.38
CA GLN A 114 19.55 42.46 45.79
C GLN A 114 20.88 43.21 45.92
#